data_AF-A0A953W466-F1
#
_entry.id   AF-A0A953W466-F1
#
_cell.length_a   1.000
_cell.length_b   1.000
_cell.length_c   1.000
_cell.angle_alpha   90.00
_cell.angle_beta   90.00
_cell.angle_gamma   90.00
#
_symmetry.space_group_name_H-M   'P 1'
#
loop_
_entity.id
_entity.type
_entity.pdbx_description
1 polymer ?
#
loop_
_entity_poly.entity_id
_entity_poly.type
_entity_poly.pdbx_seq_one_letter_code
_entity_poly.pdbx_strand_id
1 'polypeptide(L)'
;MRVEQLWRWIYHYGVTDFAAMTNVAKELRATLGEHYTLERPEIVTQQISTDGTRKWLIRLGPGVEAEAVFIPGVGKAGALCVSSQVGCTLNC
;
A
#
# COMPACT_ATOMS: atom_id res chain seq x y z
N MET A 1 -20.70 11.36 0.48
CA MET A 1 -21.17 10.06 -0.08
C MET A 1 -20.50 8.89 0.64
N ARG A 2 -21.08 7.67 0.61
CA ARG A 2 -20.49 6.48 1.29
C ARG A 2 -19.07 6.14 0.79
N VAL A 3 -18.81 6.31 -0.50
CA VAL A 3 -17.50 6.10 -1.12
C VAL A 3 -16.42 6.97 -0.49
N GLU A 4 -16.71 8.24 -0.21
CA GLU A 4 -15.75 9.17 0.41
C GLU A 4 -15.38 8.75 1.83
N GLN A 5 -16.33 8.19 2.59
CA GLN A 5 -16.05 7.66 3.93
C GLN A 5 -15.05 6.50 3.84
N LEU A 6 -15.33 5.53 2.96
CA LEU A 6 -14.45 4.37 2.74
C LEU A 6 -13.06 4.82 2.26
N TRP A 7 -13.00 5.74 1.29
CA TRP A 7 -11.75 6.28 0.76
C TRP A 7 -10.87 6.91 1.84
N ARG A 8 -11.49 7.69 2.73
CA ARG A 8 -10.79 8.32 3.85
C ARG A 8 -10.25 7.29 4.84
N TRP A 9 -11.02 6.25 5.15
CA TRP A 9 -10.54 5.16 6.01
C TRP A 9 -9.35 4.42 5.41
N ILE A 10 -9.43 4.07 4.12
CA ILE A 10 -8.42 3.26 3.45
C ILE A 10 -7.13 4.07 3.21
N TYR A 11 -7.23 5.26 2.62
CA TYR A 11 -6.05 5.98 2.12
C TYR A 11 -5.55 7.09 3.05
N HIS A 12 -6.44 7.76 3.77
CA HIS A 12 -6.03 8.85 4.67
C HIS A 12 -5.68 8.33 6.07
N TYR A 13 -6.47 7.41 6.61
CA TYR A 13 -6.22 6.80 7.92
C TYR A 13 -5.42 5.49 7.84
N GLY A 14 -5.30 4.88 6.64
CA GLY A 14 -4.52 3.66 6.46
C GLY A 14 -5.11 2.45 7.16
N VAL A 15 -6.41 2.40 7.41
CA VAL A 15 -7.09 1.29 8.08
C VAL A 15 -7.15 0.08 7.15
N THR A 16 -6.85 -1.10 7.70
CA THR A 16 -6.86 -2.39 6.98
C THR A 16 -7.93 -3.35 7.50
N ASP A 17 -8.88 -2.86 8.31
CA ASP A 17 -9.99 -3.64 8.85
C ASP A 17 -11.30 -2.84 8.68
N PHE A 18 -12.26 -3.42 7.95
CA PHE A 18 -13.58 -2.81 7.75
C PHE A 18 -14.34 -2.60 9.07
N ALA A 19 -14.12 -3.44 10.09
CA ALA A 19 -14.79 -3.33 11.38
C ALA A 19 -14.45 -2.01 12.10
N ALA A 20 -13.26 -1.45 11.86
CA ALA A 20 -12.81 -0.19 12.47
C ALA A 20 -13.51 1.06 11.91
N MET A 21 -14.25 0.96 10.81
CA MET A 21 -14.88 2.12 10.14
C MET A 21 -16.17 2.58 10.84
N THR A 22 -16.07 3.19 12.01
CA THR A 22 -17.21 3.45 12.92
C THR A 22 -18.36 4.30 12.35
N ASN A 23 -18.10 5.13 11.34
CA ASN A 23 -19.12 5.93 10.64
C ASN A 23 -19.71 5.22 9.40
N VAL A 24 -19.37 3.93 9.21
CA VAL A 24 -19.93 3.03 8.19
C VAL A 24 -20.95 2.09 8.83
N ALA A 25 -22.11 1.92 8.17
CA ALA A 25 -23.19 1.06 8.67
C ALA A 25 -22.66 -0.35 8.97
N LYS A 26 -23.15 -0.96 10.06
CA LYS A 26 -22.63 -2.24 10.56
C LYS A 26 -22.80 -3.35 9.53
N GLU A 27 -23.94 -3.38 8.86
CA GLU A 27 -24.29 -4.34 7.82
C GLU A 27 -23.33 -4.22 6.65
N LEU A 28 -23.03 -3.00 6.21
CA LEU A 28 -22.08 -2.76 5.12
C LEU A 28 -20.64 -3.16 5.49
N ARG A 29 -20.20 -2.89 6.73
CA ARG A 29 -18.88 -3.35 7.21
C ARG A 29 -18.78 -4.88 7.18
N ALA A 30 -19.83 -5.57 7.62
CA ALA A 30 -19.89 -7.03 7.60
C ALA A 30 -19.83 -7.56 6.16
N THR A 31 -20.68 -7.06 5.25
CA THR A 31 -20.66 -7.46 3.83
C THR A 31 -19.30 -7.21 3.19
N LEU A 32 -18.63 -6.09 3.48
CA LEU A 32 -17.29 -5.81 2.94
C LEU A 32 -16.24 -6.78 3.50
N GLY A 33 -16.26 -7.07 4.80
CA GLY A 33 -15.34 -8.01 5.42
C GLY A 33 -15.54 -9.47 5.02
N GLU A 34 -16.74 -9.86 4.60
CA GLU A 34 -17.03 -11.19 4.08
C GLU A 34 -16.51 -11.40 2.65
N HIS A 35 -16.47 -10.33 1.84
CA HIS A 35 -16.19 -10.44 0.40
C HIS A 35 -14.86 -9.85 -0.04
N TYR A 36 -14.22 -9.01 0.77
CA TYR A 36 -13.02 -8.27 0.38
C TYR A 36 -11.97 -8.22 1.49
N THR A 37 -10.72 -7.97 1.09
CA THR A 37 -9.59 -7.75 1.99
C THR A 37 -8.98 -6.36 1.76
N LEU A 38 -8.47 -5.75 2.83
CA LEU A 38 -7.64 -4.54 2.79
C LEU A 38 -6.19 -4.85 3.15
N GLU A 39 -5.80 -6.13 3.11
CA GLU A 39 -4.43 -6.56 3.34
C GLU A 39 -3.47 -5.86 2.38
N ARG A 40 -2.32 -5.49 2.92
CA ARG A 40 -1.23 -4.92 2.14
C ARG A 40 -0.26 -6.03 1.75
N PRO A 41 0.41 -5.90 0.59
CA PRO A 41 1.54 -6.76 0.26
C PRO A 41 2.57 -6.82 1.38
N GLU A 42 3.19 -7.98 1.54
CA GLU A 42 4.24 -8.21 2.53
C GLU A 42 5.52 -7.47 2.14
N ILE A 43 6.17 -6.83 3.10
CA ILE A 43 7.54 -6.32 2.95
C ILE A 43 8.49 -7.47 3.30
N VAL A 44 9.11 -8.06 2.28
CA VAL A 44 10.07 -9.17 2.43
C VAL A 44 11.40 -8.68 3.00
N THR A 45 11.87 -7.56 2.46
CA THR A 45 13.15 -6.96 2.85
C THR A 45 12.99 -5.45 2.90
N GLN A 46 13.62 -4.83 3.91
CA GLN A 46 13.73 -3.38 4.03
C GLN A 46 15.19 -2.99 4.20
N GLN A 47 15.62 -2.00 3.45
CA GLN A 47 16.95 -1.39 3.57
C GLN A 47 16.80 0.12 3.78
N ILE A 48 17.61 0.67 4.67
CA ILE A 48 17.65 2.10 4.96
C ILE A 48 19.08 2.57 4.71
N SER A 49 19.23 3.52 3.80
CA SER A 49 20.48 4.18 3.47
C SER A 49 20.80 5.28 4.49
N THR A 50 22.07 5.70 4.55
CA THR A 50 22.55 6.76 5.44
C THR A 50 21.92 8.12 5.17
N ASP A 51 21.50 8.38 3.92
CA ASP A 51 20.77 9.58 3.50
C ASP A 51 19.26 9.51 3.81
N GLY A 52 18.81 8.43 4.45
CA GLY A 52 17.42 8.19 4.78
C GLY A 52 16.58 7.58 3.66
N THR A 53 17.15 7.33 2.48
CA THR A 53 16.47 6.60 1.40
C THR A 53 16.09 5.20 1.88
N ARG A 54 14.84 4.80 1.60
CA ARG A 54 14.28 3.50 2.02
C ARG A 54 13.94 2.68 0.81
N LYS A 55 14.46 1.47 0.75
CA LYS A 55 14.17 0.50 -0.31
C LYS A 55 13.42 -0.69 0.30
N TRP A 56 12.32 -1.06 -0.34
CA TRP A 56 11.51 -2.21 0.05
C TRP A 56 11.44 -3.21 -1.10
N LEU A 57 11.61 -4.48 -0.76
CA LEU A 57 11.21 -5.61 -1.59
C LEU A 57 9.82 -6.06 -1.13
N ILE A 58 8.85 -6.01 -2.03
CA ILE A 58 7.43 -6.23 -1.73
C ILE A 58 6.96 -7.48 -2.44
N ARG A 59 6.32 -8.41 -1.71
CA ARG A 59 5.74 -9.63 -2.27
C ARG A 59 4.28 -9.41 -2.64
N LEU A 60 4.00 -9.55 -3.93
CA LEU A 60 2.67 -9.39 -4.53
C LEU A 60 1.95 -10.74 -4.74
N GLY A 61 2.69 -11.85 -4.64
CA GLY A 61 2.20 -13.21 -4.78
C GLY A 61 3.35 -14.22 -4.70
N PRO A 62 3.08 -15.54 -4.82
CA PRO A 62 4.11 -16.57 -4.76
C PRO A 62 5.20 -16.37 -5.83
N GLY A 63 6.43 -16.06 -5.41
CA GLY A 63 7.56 -15.79 -6.30
C GLY A 63 7.46 -14.48 -7.10
N VAL A 64 6.47 -13.63 -6.79
CA VAL A 64 6.24 -12.36 -7.47
C VAL A 64 6.62 -11.23 -6.53
N GLU A 65 7.76 -10.59 -6.80
CA GLU A 65 8.31 -9.54 -5.97
C GLU A 65 8.65 -8.31 -6.81
N ALA A 66 8.42 -7.13 -6.26
CA ALA A 66 8.70 -5.85 -6.90
C ALA A 66 9.29 -4.87 -5.88
N GLU A 67 10.02 -3.86 -6.37
CA GLU A 67 10.66 -2.87 -5.52
C GLU A 67 9.84 -1.59 -5.42
N ALA A 68 9.93 -0.93 -4.26
CA ALA A 68 9.54 0.45 -4.09
C ALA A 68 10.64 1.20 -3.33
N VAL A 69 10.85 2.47 -3.68
CA VAL A 69 11.91 3.29 -3.05
C VAL A 69 11.34 4.63 -2.63
N PHE A 70 11.45 4.96 -1.35
CA PHE A 70 11.15 6.30 -0.85
C PHE A 70 12.44 7.11 -0.69
N ILE A 71 12.46 8.30 -1.28
CA ILE A 71 13.61 9.20 -1.32
C ILE A 71 13.22 10.51 -0.60
N PRO A 72 13.67 10.72 0.64
CA PRO A 72 13.25 11.88 1.44
C PRO A 72 13.78 13.21 0.90
N GLY A 73 14.91 13.20 0.18
CA GLY A 73 15.56 14.42 -0.33
C GLY A 73 14.91 15.08 -1.55
N VAL A 74 13.87 14.48 -2.13
CA VAL A 74 13.18 15.03 -3.31
C VAL A 74 12.00 15.90 -2.88
N GLY A 75 12.17 17.22 -2.95
CA GLY A 75 11.15 18.19 -2.56
C GLY A 75 10.78 18.13 -1.08
N LYS A 76 9.67 18.77 -0.69
CA LYS A 76 9.25 18.85 0.73
C LYS A 76 8.67 17.54 1.27
N ALA A 77 8.05 16.73 0.41
CA ALA A 77 7.32 15.52 0.80
C ALA A 77 8.11 14.22 0.56
N GLY A 78 9.29 14.31 -0.07
CA GLY A 78 9.99 13.17 -0.64
C GLY A 78 9.35 12.70 -1.96
N ALA A 79 10.00 11.73 -2.60
CA ALA A 79 9.48 11.02 -3.77
C ALA A 79 9.33 9.54 -3.47
N LEU A 80 8.32 8.92 -4.07
CA LEU A 80 8.12 7.47 -4.04
C LEU A 80 8.27 6.92 -5.46
N CYS A 81 9.29 6.10 -5.68
CA CYS A 81 9.43 5.28 -6.88
C CYS A 81 8.61 4.00 -6.69
N VAL A 82 7.75 3.73 -7.66
CA VAL A 82 6.83 2.58 -7.65
C VAL A 82 7.06 1.76 -8.92
N SER A 83 7.12 0.45 -8.77
CA SER A 83 7.22 -0.48 -9.90
C SER A 83 5.86 -0.65 -10.60
N SER A 84 5.87 -0.66 -11.93
CA SER A 84 4.66 -0.90 -12.75
C SER A 84 4.50 -2.34 -13.22
N GLN A 85 5.60 -3.12 -13.22
CA GLN A 85 5.67 -4.49 -13.73
C GLN A 85 6.64 -5.31 -12.87
N VAL A 86 6.52 -6.63 -12.94
CA VAL A 86 7.47 -7.57 -12.33
C VAL A 86 8.43 -8.03 -13.44
N GLY A 87 9.62 -7.46 -13.45
CA GLY A 87 10.52 -7.52 -14.60
C GLY A 87 10.08 -6.59 -15.74
N CYS A 88 10.89 -6.54 -16.81
CA CYS A 88 10.59 -5.77 -18.01
C CYS A 88 11.22 -6.47 -19.22
N THR A 89 10.48 -6.60 -20.32
CA THR A 89 10.93 -7.33 -21.52
C THR A 89 11.70 -6.47 -22.52
N LEU A 90 11.79 -5.16 -22.27
CA LEU A 90 12.36 -4.21 -23.23
C LEU A 90 13.89 -4.28 -23.33
N ASN A 91 14.57 -4.93 -22.36
CA ASN A 91 16.03 -5.07 -22.34
C ASN A 91 16.77 -3.76 -22.66
N CYS A 92 16.31 -2.65 -22.06
CA CYS A 92 16.80 -1.29 -22.29
C CYS A 92 18.30 -1.14 -22.03
#